data_AF-A0A1Y5PBF3-F1
#
_entry.id   AF-A0A1Y5PBF3-F1
#
_cell.length_a   1.000
_cell.length_b   1.000
_cell.length_c   1.000
_cell.angle_alpha   90.00
_cell.angle_beta   90.00
_cell.angle_gamma   90.00
#
_symmetry.space_group_name_H-M   'P 1'
#
loop_
_entity.id
_entity.type
_entity.pdbx_description
1 polymer ?
#
loop_
_entity_poly.entity_id
_entity_poly.type
_entity_poly.pdbx_seq_one_letter_code
_entity_poly.pdbx_strand_id
1 'polypeptide(L)'
;MSIGSLHVSQDATVAYLGFHEKDNLGDDAIYDAVKSQLPGVVFNDVPRLAHEFVFPPGAALERLRRPSTLVMGGGTLVGVRYFRMLARLGLAVTKNNGKYAIGVGVQDPGYTGRGSGSARGELTKWKPILTGFDSVSVRGPRSVELLADIGVSAQVTGDPALILPRPDVPVEDGLIGVNLGYGDDLWGHDPAGVAEQISIAVRELAGRGHRFVGILMNPGDRKWVEVAFRDVRADILLPADAAAAAAEFARCSTAIVCRLHAGILAALSDTPVVSLEYQPKCRDFALSIDDEGALIRTDEVTGAGVVDRVLGALADAAGIRAIKHAAVDRLRVQLHSEYGALRRQLGIAGA
;
A
#
# COMPACT_ATOMS: atom_id res chain seq x y z
N MET A 1 18.45 4.25 -46.37
CA MET A 1 17.50 3.45 -45.59
C MET A 1 17.25 4.19 -44.29
N SER A 2 16.08 4.80 -44.16
CA SER A 2 15.70 5.61 -43.01
C SER A 2 15.20 4.70 -41.90
N ILE A 3 15.83 4.76 -40.73
CA ILE A 3 15.35 4.11 -39.51
C ILE A 3 14.20 4.97 -39.02
N GLY A 4 12.97 4.43 -39.11
CA GLY A 4 11.75 5.14 -38.73
C GLY A 4 11.82 5.61 -37.27
N SER A 5 11.63 6.91 -37.05
CA SER A 5 11.42 7.44 -35.71
C SER A 5 10.11 6.87 -35.17
N LEU A 6 10.20 6.06 -34.12
CA LEU A 6 9.05 5.68 -33.30
C LEU A 6 8.46 6.98 -32.74
N HIS A 7 7.28 7.35 -33.23
CA HIS A 7 6.47 8.39 -32.61
C HIS A 7 6.08 7.93 -31.20
N VAL A 8 6.66 8.58 -30.19
CA VAL A 8 6.01 8.64 -28.87
C VAL A 8 4.68 9.33 -29.10
N SER A 9 3.57 8.62 -28.85
CA SER A 9 2.25 9.25 -28.82
C SER A 9 2.28 10.30 -27.70
N GLN A 10 2.35 11.58 -28.04
CA GLN A 10 2.29 12.70 -27.09
C GLN A 10 0.91 12.81 -26.37
N ASP A 11 0.02 11.83 -26.53
CA ASP A 11 -1.36 11.86 -26.06
C ASP A 11 -1.79 10.60 -25.25
N ALA A 12 -0.87 9.71 -24.87
CA ALA A 12 -1.22 8.54 -24.07
C ALA A 12 -1.87 8.95 -22.74
N THR A 13 -3.05 8.41 -22.46
CA THR A 13 -3.90 8.80 -21.32
C THR A 13 -4.33 7.58 -20.53
N VAL A 14 -4.27 7.68 -19.20
CA VAL A 14 -4.73 6.65 -18.26
C VAL A 14 -5.85 7.20 -17.40
N ALA A 15 -6.95 6.44 -17.26
CA ALA A 15 -7.92 6.65 -16.20
C ALA A 15 -7.46 5.90 -14.95
N TYR A 16 -7.10 6.62 -13.90
CA TYR A 16 -6.54 6.01 -12.69
C TYR A 16 -7.59 5.87 -11.59
N LEU A 17 -7.70 4.66 -11.02
CA LEU A 17 -8.52 4.38 -9.86
C LEU A 17 -7.64 4.03 -8.65
N GLY A 18 -7.66 4.89 -7.64
CA GLY A 18 -6.95 4.76 -6.36
C GLY A 18 -7.58 5.66 -5.29
N PHE A 19 -6.84 5.95 -4.22
CA PHE A 19 -7.31 6.79 -3.09
C PHE A 19 -6.27 7.84 -2.63
N HIS A 20 -5.46 8.34 -3.56
CA HIS A 20 -4.43 9.37 -3.32
C HIS A 20 -5.02 10.78 -3.12
N GLU A 21 -4.19 11.70 -2.61
CA GLU A 21 -4.48 13.10 -2.28
C GLU A 21 -5.57 13.27 -1.19
N LYS A 22 -5.59 12.37 -0.21
CA LYS A 22 -6.55 12.37 0.91
C LYS A 22 -5.85 12.27 2.28
N ASP A 23 -4.72 12.97 2.41
CA ASP A 23 -3.85 12.94 3.60
C ASP A 23 -3.41 11.52 3.99
N ASN A 24 -3.27 10.63 3.00
CA ASN A 24 -2.91 9.24 3.20
C ASN A 24 -1.65 8.95 2.38
N LEU A 25 -0.51 9.10 3.05
CA LEU A 25 0.81 8.95 2.46
C LEU A 25 1.02 7.60 1.77
N GLY A 26 0.29 6.58 2.21
CA GLY A 26 0.36 5.25 1.63
C GLY A 26 -0.24 5.17 0.23
N ASP A 27 -1.42 5.75 0.02
CA ASP A 27 -2.04 5.77 -1.30
C ASP A 27 -1.33 6.77 -2.24
N ASP A 28 -0.71 7.82 -1.67
CA ASP A 28 0.17 8.74 -2.40
C ASP A 28 1.44 8.02 -2.89
N ALA A 29 2.07 7.20 -2.03
CA ALA A 29 3.24 6.38 -2.39
C ALA A 29 2.96 5.47 -3.60
N ILE A 30 1.78 4.84 -3.61
CA ILE A 30 1.32 4.02 -4.72
C ILE A 30 1.19 4.87 -5.99
N TYR A 31 0.53 6.02 -5.90
CA TYR A 31 0.28 6.88 -7.05
C TYR A 31 1.58 7.41 -7.67
N ASP A 32 2.52 7.85 -6.85
CA ASP A 32 3.85 8.31 -7.27
C ASP A 32 4.63 7.18 -7.93
N ALA A 33 4.57 5.97 -7.37
CA ALA A 33 5.18 4.80 -7.97
C ALA A 33 4.58 4.48 -9.35
N VAL A 34 3.26 4.47 -9.49
CA VAL A 34 2.59 4.23 -10.77
C VAL A 34 2.97 5.30 -11.81
N LYS A 35 2.97 6.58 -11.41
CA LYS A 35 3.39 7.69 -12.28
C LYS A 35 4.82 7.55 -12.76
N SER A 36 5.74 7.14 -11.87
CA SER A 36 7.15 6.93 -12.23
C SER A 36 7.33 5.87 -13.33
N GLN A 37 6.41 4.90 -13.41
CA GLN A 37 6.46 3.83 -14.41
C GLN A 37 5.85 4.21 -15.76
N LEU A 38 5.13 5.34 -15.84
CA LEU A 38 4.40 5.78 -17.01
C LEU A 38 4.78 7.23 -17.38
N PRO A 39 6.08 7.50 -17.65
CA PRO A 39 6.53 8.85 -17.97
C PRO A 39 5.86 9.37 -19.24
N GLY A 40 5.42 10.63 -19.21
CA GLY A 40 4.75 11.28 -20.34
C GLY A 40 3.27 10.90 -20.53
N VAL A 41 2.70 10.04 -19.68
CA VAL A 41 1.27 9.71 -19.71
C VAL A 41 0.48 10.75 -18.93
N VAL A 42 -0.67 11.16 -19.48
CA VAL A 42 -1.63 12.00 -18.78
C VAL A 42 -2.51 11.14 -17.88
N PHE A 43 -2.50 11.43 -16.58
CA PHE A 43 -3.33 10.74 -15.58
C PHE A 43 -4.65 11.48 -15.37
N ASN A 44 -5.75 10.79 -15.65
CA ASN A 44 -7.11 11.25 -15.50
C ASN A 44 -7.81 10.45 -14.40
N ASP A 45 -7.66 10.91 -13.15
CA ASP A 45 -8.25 10.31 -11.96
C ASP A 45 -9.77 10.06 -12.07
N VAL A 46 -10.19 8.81 -11.84
CA VAL A 46 -11.61 8.50 -11.68
C VAL A 46 -12.14 9.26 -10.45
N PRO A 47 -13.20 10.07 -10.57
CA PRO A 47 -13.77 10.82 -9.45
C PRO A 47 -14.19 9.91 -8.32
N ARG A 48 -13.80 10.28 -7.10
CA ARG A 48 -14.00 9.51 -5.88
C ARG A 48 -15.11 10.16 -5.06
N LEU A 49 -15.06 11.48 -4.89
CA LEU A 49 -16.00 12.21 -4.03
C LEU A 49 -17.10 12.87 -4.83
N ALA A 50 -18.30 13.02 -4.25
CA ALA A 50 -19.47 13.60 -4.92
C ALA A 50 -19.18 14.98 -5.56
N HIS A 51 -18.35 15.81 -4.92
CA HIS A 51 -17.97 17.12 -5.44
C HIS A 51 -16.97 17.05 -6.62
N GLU A 52 -16.23 15.95 -6.78
CA GLU A 52 -15.31 15.73 -7.91
C GLU A 52 -16.07 15.36 -9.20
N PHE A 53 -17.38 15.08 -9.11
CA PHE A 53 -18.24 14.82 -10.27
C PHE A 53 -18.73 16.10 -10.96
N VAL A 54 -18.39 17.29 -10.45
CA VAL A 54 -18.75 18.56 -11.06
C VAL A 54 -17.77 18.87 -12.18
N PHE A 55 -18.12 18.46 -13.40
CA PHE A 55 -17.34 18.75 -14.59
C PHE A 55 -17.90 19.92 -15.38
N PRO A 56 -17.07 20.88 -15.80
CA PRO A 56 -17.43 21.79 -16.89
C PRO A 56 -17.82 20.96 -18.13
N PRO A 57 -18.90 21.31 -18.86
CA PRO A 57 -19.39 20.52 -19.99
C PRO A 57 -18.33 20.23 -21.07
N GLY A 58 -17.41 21.18 -21.31
CA GLY A 58 -16.31 21.02 -22.27
C GLY A 58 -15.26 19.98 -21.84
N ALA A 59 -14.91 19.95 -20.55
CA ALA A 59 -13.95 18.98 -20.00
C ALA A 59 -14.53 17.55 -20.01
N ALA A 60 -15.83 17.40 -19.75
CA ALA A 60 -16.50 16.11 -19.88
C ALA A 60 -16.48 15.59 -21.33
N LEU A 61 -16.67 16.48 -22.32
CA LEU A 61 -16.65 16.13 -23.73
C LEU A 61 -15.25 15.73 -24.23
N GLU A 62 -14.20 16.44 -23.81
CA GLU A 62 -12.80 16.08 -24.13
C GLU A 62 -12.41 14.74 -23.52
N ARG A 63 -12.79 14.50 -22.27
CA ARG A 63 -12.49 13.26 -21.56
C ARG A 63 -13.20 12.04 -22.18
N LEU A 64 -14.41 12.23 -22.73
CA LEU A 64 -15.14 11.21 -23.51
C LEU A 64 -14.54 10.96 -24.91
N ARG A 65 -13.72 11.90 -25.42
CA ARG A 65 -13.11 11.83 -26.76
C ARG A 65 -11.76 11.13 -26.76
N ARG A 66 -11.04 11.07 -25.64
CA ARG A 66 -9.72 10.42 -25.55
C ARG A 66 -9.84 8.97 -25.07
N PRO A 67 -9.55 7.96 -25.91
CA PRO A 67 -9.43 6.59 -25.43
C PRO A 67 -8.40 6.54 -24.32
N SER A 68 -8.81 6.08 -23.14
CA SER A 68 -7.96 6.02 -21.95
C SER A 68 -7.94 4.58 -21.45
N THR A 69 -6.80 4.11 -20.96
CA THR A 69 -6.68 2.80 -20.31
C THR A 69 -7.04 2.91 -18.84
N LEU A 70 -7.90 2.02 -18.33
CA LEU A 70 -8.21 1.96 -16.91
C LEU A 70 -7.07 1.27 -16.17
N VAL A 71 -6.47 1.96 -15.20
CA VAL A 71 -5.46 1.40 -14.30
C VAL A 71 -5.99 1.49 -12.87
N MET A 72 -6.16 0.33 -12.23
CA MET A 72 -6.40 0.22 -10.80
C MET A 72 -5.05 0.07 -10.11
N GLY A 73 -4.67 1.10 -9.37
CA GLY A 73 -3.28 1.34 -9.02
C GLY A 73 -2.75 0.68 -7.76
N GLY A 74 -3.51 -0.14 -7.03
CA GLY A 74 -3.12 -0.64 -5.71
C GLY A 74 -4.18 -0.32 -4.66
N GLY A 75 -3.84 -0.34 -3.38
CA GLY A 75 -4.82 -0.14 -2.28
C GLY A 75 -5.79 -1.32 -2.14
N THR A 76 -6.67 -1.33 -1.14
CA THR A 76 -7.68 -2.41 -0.98
C THR A 76 -8.96 -2.05 -1.73
N LEU A 77 -8.92 -2.18 -3.06
CA LEU A 77 -10.04 -1.77 -3.92
C LEU A 77 -11.02 -2.93 -4.15
N VAL A 78 -10.50 -4.11 -4.46
CA VAL A 78 -11.32 -5.26 -4.86
C VAL A 78 -12.03 -5.83 -3.64
N GLY A 79 -13.27 -6.28 -3.81
CA GLY A 79 -14.11 -6.76 -2.71
C GLY A 79 -14.82 -5.64 -1.94
N VAL A 80 -14.65 -4.36 -2.31
CA VAL A 80 -15.29 -3.22 -1.66
C VAL A 80 -16.35 -2.59 -2.58
N ARG A 81 -17.57 -2.37 -2.05
CA ARG A 81 -18.70 -1.87 -2.85
C ARG A 81 -18.47 -0.51 -3.49
N TYR A 82 -17.91 0.41 -2.73
CA TYR A 82 -17.65 1.78 -3.18
C TYR A 82 -16.74 1.78 -4.42
N PHE A 83 -15.59 1.10 -4.33
CA PHE A 83 -14.65 0.98 -5.45
C PHE A 83 -15.21 0.18 -6.62
N ARG A 84 -16.13 -0.77 -6.40
CA ARG A 84 -16.81 -1.47 -7.51
C ARG A 84 -17.63 -0.52 -8.36
N MET A 85 -18.32 0.42 -7.73
CA MET A 85 -19.10 1.43 -8.45
C MET A 85 -18.17 2.35 -9.26
N LEU A 86 -17.05 2.76 -8.68
CA LEU A 86 -16.05 3.58 -9.37
C LEU A 86 -15.36 2.84 -10.53
N ALA A 87 -15.05 1.55 -10.35
CA ALA A 87 -14.50 0.73 -11.43
C ALA A 87 -15.46 0.65 -12.62
N ARG A 88 -16.77 0.45 -12.38
CA ARG A 88 -17.78 0.45 -13.44
C ARG A 88 -17.88 1.79 -14.17
N LEU A 89 -17.79 2.89 -13.42
CA LEU A 89 -17.74 4.23 -14.02
C LEU A 89 -16.48 4.41 -14.88
N GLY A 90 -15.31 4.02 -14.36
CA GLY A 90 -14.04 4.06 -15.09
C GLY A 90 -14.11 3.28 -16.40
N LEU A 91 -14.69 2.07 -16.36
CA LEU A 91 -14.90 1.23 -17.55
C LEU A 91 -15.82 1.90 -18.60
N ALA A 92 -16.89 2.55 -18.15
CA ALA A 92 -17.79 3.28 -19.04
C ALA A 92 -17.09 4.47 -19.72
N VAL A 93 -16.29 5.23 -18.97
CA VAL A 93 -15.56 6.41 -19.49
C VAL A 93 -14.44 6.01 -20.44
N THR A 94 -13.74 4.90 -20.14
CA THR A 94 -12.63 4.39 -20.97
C THR A 94 -13.08 3.63 -22.22
N LYS A 95 -14.40 3.43 -22.40
CA LYS A 95 -14.97 2.61 -23.49
C LYS A 95 -14.36 1.20 -23.55
N ASN A 96 -13.94 0.68 -22.39
CA ASN A 96 -13.24 -0.61 -22.24
C ASN A 96 -11.91 -0.72 -23.02
N ASN A 97 -11.24 0.39 -23.35
CA ASN A 97 -9.98 0.35 -24.07
C ASN A 97 -8.78 0.16 -23.13
N GLY A 98 -8.38 -1.08 -22.88
CA GLY A 98 -7.28 -1.42 -21.97
C GLY A 98 -7.70 -1.35 -20.50
N LYS A 99 -7.48 -2.43 -19.74
CA LYS A 99 -7.94 -2.57 -18.34
C LYS A 99 -6.92 -3.36 -17.52
N TYR A 100 -6.30 -2.69 -16.56
CA TYR A 100 -5.23 -3.25 -15.74
C TYR A 100 -5.55 -3.08 -14.27
N ALA A 101 -5.38 -4.15 -13.51
CA ALA A 101 -5.32 -4.11 -12.05
C ALA A 101 -3.93 -4.60 -11.65
N ILE A 102 -3.09 -3.69 -11.16
CA ILE A 102 -1.69 -3.98 -10.86
C ILE A 102 -1.48 -3.84 -9.36
N GLY A 103 -1.03 -4.92 -8.72
CA GLY A 103 -0.74 -4.91 -7.28
C GLY A 103 -1.94 -4.58 -6.39
N VAL A 104 -3.18 -4.84 -6.85
CA VAL A 104 -4.38 -4.47 -6.09
C VAL A 104 -4.55 -5.35 -4.86
N GLY A 105 -5.03 -4.75 -3.77
CA GLY A 105 -5.48 -5.48 -2.59
C GLY A 105 -6.91 -5.95 -2.74
N VAL A 106 -7.17 -7.16 -2.24
CA VAL A 106 -8.49 -7.76 -2.17
C VAL A 106 -8.95 -7.75 -0.72
N GLN A 107 -10.14 -7.19 -0.47
CA GLN A 107 -10.74 -7.18 0.85
C GLN A 107 -11.17 -8.60 1.22
N ASP A 108 -10.60 -9.14 2.31
CA ASP A 108 -10.99 -10.44 2.83
C ASP A 108 -12.45 -10.39 3.35
N PRO A 109 -13.36 -11.23 2.83
CA PRO A 109 -14.75 -11.30 3.30
C PRO A 109 -14.89 -11.75 4.77
N GLY A 110 -13.88 -12.44 5.32
CA GLY A 110 -13.83 -12.85 6.72
C GLY A 110 -13.57 -11.68 7.68
N TYR A 111 -13.11 -10.53 7.18
CA TYR A 111 -12.98 -9.33 8.00
C TYR A 111 -14.32 -8.60 8.13
N THR A 112 -14.87 -8.62 9.34
CA THR A 112 -16.17 -8.03 9.70
C THR A 112 -16.07 -6.64 10.33
N GLY A 113 -15.01 -5.88 10.02
CA GLY A 113 -14.84 -4.52 10.51
C GLY A 113 -15.92 -3.55 10.04
N ARG A 114 -16.17 -2.50 10.85
CA ARG A 114 -17.08 -1.40 10.53
C ARG A 114 -16.61 -0.73 9.23
N GLY A 115 -17.55 -0.52 8.31
CA GLY A 115 -17.26 0.17 7.06
C GLY A 115 -16.46 -0.63 6.03
N SER A 116 -16.18 -1.92 6.24
CA SER A 116 -15.38 -2.74 5.31
C SER A 116 -15.92 -2.78 3.86
N GLY A 117 -17.22 -2.55 3.69
CA GLY A 117 -17.87 -2.51 2.38
C GLY A 117 -17.87 -3.86 1.64
N SER A 118 -17.49 -4.97 2.29
CA SER A 118 -17.33 -6.31 1.72
C SER A 118 -18.52 -7.26 1.95
N ALA A 119 -19.53 -6.80 2.69
CA ALA A 119 -20.69 -7.60 3.05
C ALA A 119 -21.55 -8.04 1.84
N ARG A 120 -22.40 -9.06 2.06
CA ARG A 120 -23.38 -9.57 1.08
C ARG A 120 -22.74 -10.07 -0.21
N GLY A 121 -21.68 -10.89 -0.07
CA GLY A 121 -20.97 -11.50 -1.19
C GLY A 121 -20.38 -10.47 -2.16
N GLU A 122 -19.84 -9.37 -1.64
CA GLU A 122 -19.38 -8.27 -2.49
C GLU A 122 -18.25 -8.70 -3.43
N LEU A 123 -17.34 -9.55 -2.94
CA LEU A 123 -16.24 -10.09 -3.72
C LEU A 123 -16.73 -10.81 -5.00
N THR A 124 -17.77 -11.64 -4.91
CA THR A 124 -18.34 -12.33 -6.08
C THR A 124 -18.85 -11.35 -7.15
N LYS A 125 -19.30 -10.16 -6.76
CA LYS A 125 -19.79 -9.12 -7.70
C LYS A 125 -18.66 -8.44 -8.47
N TRP A 126 -17.41 -8.64 -8.08
CA TRP A 126 -16.23 -8.17 -8.80
C TRP A 126 -15.83 -9.10 -9.95
N LYS A 127 -16.17 -10.39 -9.92
CA LYS A 127 -15.88 -11.35 -11.00
C LYS A 127 -16.17 -10.81 -12.41
N PRO A 128 -17.39 -10.34 -12.75
CA PRO A 128 -17.69 -9.89 -14.10
C PRO A 128 -16.91 -8.63 -14.52
N ILE A 129 -16.38 -7.86 -13.57
CA ILE A 129 -15.53 -6.69 -13.86
C ILE A 129 -14.12 -7.19 -14.20
N LEU A 130 -13.54 -8.02 -13.33
CA LEU A 130 -12.15 -8.47 -13.44
C LEU A 130 -11.92 -9.46 -14.59
N THR A 131 -12.90 -10.29 -14.95
CA THR A 131 -12.78 -11.19 -16.12
C THR A 131 -12.54 -10.43 -17.43
N GLY A 132 -12.92 -9.15 -17.50
CA GLY A 132 -12.67 -8.31 -18.66
C GLY A 132 -11.32 -7.59 -18.65
N PHE A 133 -10.47 -7.78 -17.64
CA PHE A 133 -9.18 -7.08 -17.53
C PHE A 133 -8.11 -7.80 -18.35
N ASP A 134 -7.21 -7.02 -18.95
CA ASP A 134 -6.05 -7.53 -19.69
C ASP A 134 -5.00 -8.12 -18.74
N SER A 135 -4.89 -7.55 -17.54
CA SER A 135 -4.11 -8.11 -16.44
C SER A 135 -4.80 -7.86 -15.10
N VAL A 136 -4.75 -8.90 -14.26
CA VAL A 136 -5.15 -8.84 -12.85
C VAL A 136 -3.98 -9.38 -12.03
N SER A 137 -3.33 -8.50 -11.29
CA SER A 137 -2.31 -8.86 -10.32
C SER A 137 -2.55 -8.19 -8.98
N VAL A 138 -2.08 -8.84 -7.93
CA VAL A 138 -2.42 -8.51 -6.54
C VAL A 138 -1.19 -8.32 -5.68
N ARG A 139 -1.40 -7.66 -4.52
CA ARG A 139 -0.30 -7.36 -3.59
C ARG A 139 0.33 -8.60 -2.96
N GLY A 140 -0.43 -9.69 -2.77
CA GLY A 140 0.03 -10.83 -2.00
C GLY A 140 -0.77 -12.13 -2.23
N PRO A 141 -0.29 -13.25 -1.65
CA PRO A 141 -0.85 -14.58 -1.90
C PRO A 141 -2.30 -14.75 -1.44
N ARG A 142 -2.68 -14.13 -0.32
CA ARG A 142 -4.05 -14.24 0.20
C ARG A 142 -5.05 -13.59 -0.76
N SER A 143 -4.68 -12.48 -1.39
CA SER A 143 -5.49 -11.88 -2.45
C SER A 143 -5.67 -12.82 -3.67
N VAL A 144 -4.68 -13.65 -4.01
CA VAL A 144 -4.80 -14.66 -5.09
C VAL A 144 -5.81 -15.73 -4.71
N GLU A 145 -5.73 -16.27 -3.50
CA GLU A 145 -6.67 -17.29 -2.99
C GLU A 145 -8.12 -16.78 -3.05
N LEU A 146 -8.36 -15.57 -2.54
CA LEU A 146 -9.68 -14.95 -2.52
C LEU A 146 -10.26 -14.74 -3.93
N LEU A 147 -9.41 -14.41 -4.91
CA LEU A 147 -9.84 -14.29 -6.31
C LEU A 147 -10.09 -15.65 -6.96
N ALA A 148 -9.27 -16.66 -6.63
CA ALA A 148 -9.46 -18.02 -7.11
C ALA A 148 -10.80 -18.61 -6.63
N ASP A 149 -11.21 -18.32 -5.40
CA ASP A 149 -12.51 -18.75 -4.83
C ASP A 149 -13.72 -18.25 -5.63
N ILE A 150 -13.60 -17.10 -6.31
CA ILE A 150 -14.63 -16.57 -7.21
C ILE A 150 -14.38 -16.91 -8.68
N GLY A 151 -13.32 -17.66 -8.99
CA GLY A 151 -12.93 -18.07 -10.34
C GLY A 151 -12.32 -16.94 -11.17
N VAL A 152 -11.52 -16.07 -10.54
CA VAL A 152 -10.68 -15.06 -11.21
C VAL A 152 -9.22 -15.46 -11.01
N SER A 153 -8.48 -15.60 -12.11
CA SER A 153 -7.03 -15.84 -12.05
C SER A 153 -6.30 -14.53 -11.80
N ALA A 154 -5.32 -14.56 -10.91
CA ALA A 154 -4.43 -13.45 -10.62
C ALA A 154 -3.04 -13.96 -10.24
N GLN A 155 -2.05 -13.09 -10.32
CA GLN A 155 -0.68 -13.34 -9.90
C GLN A 155 -0.24 -12.35 -8.83
N VAL A 156 0.70 -12.75 -7.98
CA VAL A 156 1.31 -11.85 -7.00
C VAL A 156 2.36 -11.00 -7.71
N THR A 157 2.18 -9.68 -7.67
CA THR A 157 3.17 -8.71 -8.16
C THR A 157 3.73 -7.86 -7.05
N GLY A 158 3.00 -7.70 -5.95
CA GLY A 158 3.41 -6.84 -4.82
C GLY A 158 2.65 -5.53 -4.82
N ASP A 159 2.81 -4.75 -3.75
CA ASP A 159 2.26 -3.41 -3.68
C ASP A 159 3.07 -2.45 -4.59
N PRO A 160 2.44 -1.62 -5.44
CA PRO A 160 3.17 -0.76 -6.37
C PRO A 160 4.13 0.23 -5.69
N ALA A 161 3.88 0.62 -4.43
CA ALA A 161 4.79 1.48 -3.68
C ALA A 161 6.21 0.87 -3.54
N LEU A 162 6.38 -0.45 -3.71
CA LEU A 162 7.69 -1.11 -3.70
C LEU A 162 8.61 -0.67 -4.87
N ILE A 163 8.08 -0.02 -5.90
CA ILE A 163 8.85 0.52 -7.03
C ILE A 163 9.64 1.78 -6.63
N LEU A 164 9.19 2.49 -5.59
CA LEU A 164 9.84 3.71 -5.14
C LEU A 164 11.35 3.49 -4.89
N PRO A 165 12.18 4.54 -5.03
CA PRO A 165 13.61 4.43 -4.75
C PRO A 165 13.85 3.93 -3.32
N ARG A 166 14.82 3.05 -3.16
CA ARG A 166 15.29 2.68 -1.83
C ARG A 166 16.03 3.89 -1.24
N PRO A 167 15.72 4.31 -0.01
CA PRO A 167 16.46 5.39 0.65
C PRO A 167 17.88 4.93 0.99
N ASP A 168 18.86 5.80 0.75
CA ASP A 168 20.25 5.60 1.16
C ASP A 168 20.51 6.40 2.43
N VAL A 169 20.14 5.79 3.57
CA VAL A 169 20.22 6.41 4.91
C VAL A 169 20.88 5.42 5.86
N PRO A 170 21.89 5.85 6.64
CA PRO A 170 22.51 4.96 7.62
C PRO A 170 21.53 4.61 8.74
N VAL A 171 21.54 3.34 9.13
CA VAL A 171 20.79 2.85 10.29
C VAL A 171 21.38 3.45 11.56
N GLU A 172 20.54 4.01 12.40
CA GLU A 172 20.88 4.45 13.75
C GLU A 172 20.66 3.30 14.74
N ASP A 173 21.74 2.90 15.42
CA ASP A 173 21.68 1.85 16.43
C ASP A 173 20.74 2.23 17.59
N GLY A 174 19.94 1.25 18.01
CA GLY A 174 18.97 1.37 19.07
C GLY A 174 17.78 2.30 18.82
N LEU A 175 17.63 2.89 17.63
CA LEU A 175 16.46 3.71 17.27
C LEU A 175 15.31 2.83 16.76
N ILE A 176 14.14 2.97 17.38
CA ILE A 176 12.91 2.24 17.05
C ILE A 176 11.88 3.21 16.46
N GLY A 177 11.41 2.92 15.25
CA GLY A 177 10.31 3.64 14.63
C GLY A 177 8.97 3.15 15.17
N VAL A 178 8.02 4.06 15.43
CA VAL A 178 6.64 3.71 15.84
C VAL A 178 5.64 4.38 14.92
N ASN A 179 4.82 3.58 14.27
CA ASN A 179 3.67 4.02 13.48
C ASN A 179 2.40 3.36 14.02
N LEU A 180 1.47 4.17 14.55
CA LEU A 180 0.17 3.70 15.03
C LEU A 180 -0.97 4.46 14.35
N GLY A 181 -1.77 3.74 13.58
CA GLY A 181 -2.94 4.26 12.88
C GLY A 181 -3.78 3.11 12.33
N TYR A 182 -5.10 3.19 12.50
CA TYR A 182 -6.00 2.04 12.31
C TYR A 182 -7.00 2.21 11.15
N GLY A 183 -7.03 3.37 10.50
CA GLY A 183 -8.08 3.68 9.52
C GLY A 183 -9.47 3.64 10.18
N ASP A 184 -10.42 2.96 9.53
CA ASP A 184 -11.82 2.90 10.00
C ASP A 184 -12.04 1.92 11.15
N ASP A 185 -11.29 0.80 11.19
CA ASP A 185 -11.45 -0.27 12.17
C ASP A 185 -10.25 -1.23 12.20
N LEU A 186 -10.14 -2.04 13.25
CA LEU A 186 -9.11 -3.05 13.47
C LEU A 186 -9.68 -4.35 14.06
N TRP A 187 -8.93 -5.45 14.01
CA TRP A 187 -9.26 -6.64 14.78
C TRP A 187 -9.37 -6.30 16.27
N GLY A 188 -10.45 -6.74 16.91
CA GLY A 188 -10.75 -6.45 18.32
C GLY A 188 -11.49 -5.14 18.57
N HIS A 189 -11.60 -4.26 17.57
CA HIS A 189 -12.36 -3.00 17.64
C HIS A 189 -11.95 -2.05 18.79
N ASP A 190 -10.72 -2.18 19.29
CA ASP A 190 -10.22 -1.43 20.44
C ASP A 190 -8.88 -0.72 20.12
N PRO A 191 -8.92 0.41 19.40
CA PRO A 191 -7.69 1.14 19.06
C PRO A 191 -6.99 1.71 20.31
N ALA A 192 -7.75 2.02 21.36
CA ALA A 192 -7.20 2.56 22.59
C ALA A 192 -6.44 1.48 23.37
N GLY A 193 -7.02 0.28 23.52
CA GLY A 193 -6.36 -0.85 24.15
C GLY A 193 -5.05 -1.23 23.44
N VAL A 194 -5.05 -1.23 22.10
CA VAL A 194 -3.81 -1.45 21.33
C VAL A 194 -2.77 -0.39 21.64
N ALA A 195 -3.13 0.90 21.59
CA ALA A 195 -2.19 1.98 21.88
C ALA A 195 -1.61 1.89 23.30
N GLU A 196 -2.40 1.47 24.29
CA GLU A 196 -1.93 1.23 25.66
C GLU A 196 -0.96 0.02 25.74
N GLN A 197 -1.21 -1.07 25.00
CA GLN A 197 -0.24 -2.18 24.92
C GLN A 197 1.09 -1.75 24.30
N ILE A 198 1.06 -0.88 23.29
CA ILE A 198 2.29 -0.32 22.71
C ILE A 198 2.97 0.64 23.69
N SER A 199 2.23 1.41 24.48
CA SER A 199 2.79 2.25 25.55
C SER A 199 3.59 1.42 26.58
N ILE A 200 3.06 0.25 26.97
CA ILE A 200 3.75 -0.70 27.84
C ILE A 200 5.08 -1.16 27.20
N ALA A 201 5.03 -1.60 25.94
CA ALA A 201 6.21 -2.07 25.23
C ALA A 201 7.28 -0.98 25.07
N VAL A 202 6.87 0.23 24.68
CA VAL A 202 7.76 1.37 24.50
C VAL A 202 8.45 1.74 25.82
N ARG A 203 7.70 1.79 26.93
CA ARG A 203 8.28 2.08 28.25
C ARG A 203 9.33 1.04 28.64
N GLU A 204 9.04 -0.24 28.41
CA GLU A 204 9.97 -1.32 28.72
C GLU A 204 11.25 -1.26 27.88
N LEU A 205 11.11 -1.09 26.56
CA LEU A 205 12.23 -0.96 25.63
C LEU A 205 13.06 0.32 25.91
N ALA A 206 12.41 1.44 26.26
CA ALA A 206 13.10 2.65 26.71
C ALA A 206 13.91 2.40 27.98
N GLY A 207 13.36 1.65 28.94
CA GLY A 207 14.07 1.21 30.14
C GLY A 207 15.30 0.32 29.85
N ARG A 208 15.36 -0.30 28.67
CA ARG A 208 16.51 -1.07 28.16
C ARG A 208 17.49 -0.21 27.33
N GLY A 209 17.25 1.09 27.22
CA GLY A 209 18.14 2.04 26.54
C GLY A 209 17.81 2.34 25.08
N HIS A 210 16.68 1.85 24.56
CA HIS A 210 16.27 2.14 23.19
C HIS A 210 15.70 3.57 23.04
N ARG A 211 15.91 4.16 21.86
CA ARG A 211 15.37 5.47 21.48
C ARG A 211 14.18 5.30 20.54
N PHE A 212 13.31 6.29 20.48
CA PHE A 212 12.08 6.22 19.69
C PHE A 212 11.87 7.43 18.79
N VAL A 213 11.26 7.18 17.64
CA VAL A 213 10.70 8.22 16.75
C VAL A 213 9.32 7.79 16.29
N GLY A 214 8.35 8.68 16.38
CA GLY A 214 7.00 8.50 15.86
C GLY A 214 6.95 8.92 14.39
N ILE A 215 6.50 8.02 13.52
CA ILE A 215 6.42 8.26 12.07
C ILE A 215 4.97 8.20 11.66
N LEU A 216 4.37 9.36 11.38
CA LEU A 216 2.96 9.45 10.99
C LEU A 216 2.80 9.19 9.49
N MET A 217 1.73 8.49 9.11
CA MET A 217 1.33 8.28 7.71
C MET A 217 0.03 9.03 7.37
N ASN A 218 -0.66 9.52 8.40
CA ASN A 218 -1.81 10.40 8.34
C ASN A 218 -1.76 11.33 9.57
N PRO A 219 -2.09 12.63 9.46
CA PRO A 219 -2.07 13.56 10.59
C PRO A 219 -2.92 13.09 11.79
N GLY A 220 -4.05 12.44 11.53
CA GLY A 220 -4.97 11.91 12.54
C GLY A 220 -4.42 10.74 13.37
N ASP A 221 -3.30 10.15 12.96
CA ASP A 221 -2.61 9.08 13.68
C ASP A 221 -1.88 9.60 14.94
N ARG A 222 -1.57 10.90 14.99
CA ARG A 222 -0.79 11.54 16.06
C ARG A 222 -1.30 11.18 17.46
N LYS A 223 -2.62 11.19 17.65
CA LYS A 223 -3.27 10.88 18.93
C LYS A 223 -2.91 9.50 19.49
N TRP A 224 -2.66 8.51 18.63
CA TRP A 224 -2.32 7.14 19.05
C TRP A 224 -0.83 7.02 19.38
N VAL A 225 0.02 7.68 18.59
CA VAL A 225 1.46 7.74 18.85
C VAL A 225 1.75 8.50 20.15
N GLU A 226 1.00 9.56 20.46
CA GLU A 226 1.10 10.27 21.74
C GLU A 226 0.76 9.38 22.94
N VAL A 227 -0.22 8.48 22.81
CA VAL A 227 -0.53 7.48 23.86
C VAL A 227 0.64 6.51 24.04
N ALA A 228 1.23 6.02 22.94
CA ALA A 228 2.38 5.11 23.00
C ALA A 228 3.62 5.77 23.64
N PHE A 229 3.76 7.09 23.54
CA PHE A 229 4.91 7.84 24.06
C PHE A 229 4.65 8.61 25.37
N ARG A 230 3.51 8.40 26.03
CA ARG A 230 3.09 9.19 27.21
C ARG A 230 4.19 9.39 28.26
N ASP A 231 5.03 8.38 28.51
CA ASP A 231 6.09 8.40 29.53
C ASP A 231 7.51 8.29 28.94
N VAL A 232 7.67 8.47 27.62
CA VAL A 232 8.95 8.31 26.92
C VAL A 232 9.18 9.50 25.99
N ARG A 233 10.35 10.14 26.10
CA ARG A 233 10.71 11.25 25.22
C ARG A 233 11.01 10.73 23.81
N ALA A 234 10.21 11.18 22.83
CA ALA A 234 10.37 10.86 21.42
C ALA A 234 9.83 11.99 20.55
N ASP A 235 10.43 12.19 19.38
CA ASP A 235 9.90 13.12 18.38
C ASP A 235 8.79 12.44 17.58
N ILE A 236 7.75 13.20 17.19
CA ILE A 236 6.65 12.70 16.34
C ILE A 236 6.62 13.51 15.05
N LEU A 237 7.03 12.85 13.97
CA LEU A 237 7.23 13.42 12.66
C LEU A 237 6.04 13.12 11.75
N LEU A 238 5.64 14.13 10.97
CA LEU A 238 4.79 13.96 9.81
C LEU A 238 5.68 14.16 8.57
N PRO A 239 6.14 13.07 7.92
CA PRO A 239 6.92 13.16 6.70
C PRO A 239 6.16 13.91 5.61
N ALA A 240 6.87 14.66 4.79
CA ALA A 240 6.26 15.47 3.72
C ALA A 240 5.73 14.60 2.56
N ASP A 241 6.38 13.47 2.29
CA ASP A 241 6.05 12.54 1.21
C ASP A 241 6.51 11.11 1.56
N ALA A 242 6.19 10.16 0.67
CA ALA A 242 6.52 8.75 0.86
C ALA A 242 8.04 8.48 0.90
N ALA A 243 8.84 9.26 0.18
CA ALA A 243 10.29 9.11 0.19
C ALA A 243 10.89 9.55 1.52
N ALA A 244 10.40 10.66 2.09
CA ALA A 244 10.73 11.12 3.42
C ALA A 244 10.34 10.07 4.47
N ALA A 245 9.13 9.50 4.40
CA ALA A 245 8.71 8.45 5.32
C ALA A 245 9.58 7.18 5.20
N ALA A 246 9.92 6.74 3.99
CA ALA A 246 10.85 5.63 3.79
C ALA A 246 12.22 5.91 4.42
N ALA A 247 12.75 7.12 4.25
CA ALA A 247 14.01 7.55 4.87
C ALA A 247 13.94 7.55 6.42
N GLU A 248 12.81 7.94 7.01
CA GLU A 248 12.57 7.84 8.46
C GLU A 248 12.57 6.37 8.94
N PHE A 249 11.95 5.46 8.19
CA PHE A 249 12.01 4.03 8.53
C PHE A 249 13.41 3.44 8.29
N ALA A 250 14.15 3.91 7.30
CA ALA A 250 15.50 3.43 6.96
C ALA A 250 16.51 3.68 8.07
N ARG A 251 16.42 4.83 8.76
CA ARG A 251 17.30 5.11 9.91
C ARG A 251 17.01 4.22 11.12
N CYS A 252 15.86 3.54 11.16
CA CYS A 252 15.48 2.77 12.34
C CYS A 252 16.17 1.39 12.32
N SER A 253 16.64 0.95 13.49
CA SER A 253 17.15 -0.41 13.68
C SER A 253 16.03 -1.45 13.50
N THR A 254 14.82 -1.11 13.93
CA THR A 254 13.57 -1.86 13.75
C THR A 254 12.37 -0.89 13.86
N ALA A 255 11.18 -1.30 13.43
CA ALA A 255 9.98 -0.48 13.51
C ALA A 255 8.74 -1.27 13.98
N ILE A 256 7.93 -0.67 14.84
CA ILE A 256 6.58 -1.15 15.17
C ILE A 256 5.60 -0.41 14.26
N VAL A 257 4.91 -1.13 13.38
CA VAL A 257 4.05 -0.53 12.36
C VAL A 257 2.64 -1.09 12.43
N CYS A 258 1.63 -0.23 12.33
CA CYS A 258 0.24 -0.66 12.25
C CYS A 258 -0.36 -0.40 10.87
N ARG A 259 -0.09 0.76 10.26
CA ARG A 259 -0.55 0.98 8.89
C ARG A 259 0.25 0.12 7.92
N LEU A 260 -0.48 -0.52 6.99
CA LEU A 260 0.11 -1.34 5.94
C LEU A 260 1.24 -0.62 5.19
N HIS A 261 1.00 0.60 4.74
CA HIS A 261 2.00 1.36 3.99
C HIS A 261 3.21 1.79 4.83
N ALA A 262 3.10 1.90 6.16
CA ALA A 262 4.29 2.06 6.99
C ALA A 262 5.18 0.80 6.91
N GLY A 263 4.58 -0.40 6.94
CA GLY A 263 5.29 -1.66 6.72
C GLY A 263 5.90 -1.77 5.32
N ILE A 264 5.20 -1.31 4.28
CA ILE A 264 5.72 -1.30 2.89
C ILE A 264 6.92 -0.36 2.77
N LEU A 265 6.83 0.86 3.29
CA LEU A 265 7.93 1.83 3.23
C LEU A 265 9.12 1.43 4.10
N ALA A 266 8.89 0.76 5.24
CA ALA A 266 9.96 0.12 6.00
C ALA A 266 10.63 -1.01 5.21
N ALA A 267 9.85 -1.80 4.46
CA ALA A 267 10.38 -2.88 3.64
C ALA A 267 11.22 -2.39 2.45
N LEU A 268 10.92 -1.22 1.87
CA LEU A 268 11.81 -0.57 0.87
C LEU A 268 13.22 -0.35 1.41
N SER A 269 13.35 -0.16 2.72
CA SER A 269 14.62 0.13 3.41
C SER A 269 15.21 -1.10 4.10
N ASP A 270 14.63 -2.27 3.83
CA ASP A 270 14.93 -3.55 4.48
C ASP A 270 14.75 -3.53 6.01
N THR A 271 14.13 -2.49 6.58
CA THR A 271 14.01 -2.32 8.03
C THR A 271 13.20 -3.48 8.62
N PRO A 272 13.73 -4.19 9.65
CA PRO A 272 12.96 -5.17 10.40
C PRO A 272 11.70 -4.53 10.98
N VAL A 273 10.57 -5.23 10.88
CA VAL A 273 9.29 -4.70 11.38
C VAL A 273 8.65 -5.66 12.37
N VAL A 274 7.93 -5.10 13.33
CA VAL A 274 6.86 -5.78 14.06
C VAL A 274 5.56 -5.18 13.55
N SER A 275 4.83 -5.95 12.76
CA SER A 275 3.62 -5.50 12.08
C SER A 275 2.38 -5.85 12.88
N LEU A 276 1.70 -4.83 13.40
CA LEU A 276 0.40 -4.96 14.04
C LEU A 276 -0.66 -5.15 12.95
N GLU A 277 -1.03 -6.40 12.70
CA GLU A 277 -2.07 -6.80 11.76
C GLU A 277 -3.42 -6.29 12.27
N TYR A 278 -3.77 -5.07 11.87
CA TYR A 278 -5.08 -4.49 12.18
C TYR A 278 -6.17 -5.01 11.24
N GLN A 279 -5.78 -5.43 10.03
CA GLN A 279 -6.64 -5.98 8.98
C GLN A 279 -5.87 -7.03 8.16
N PRO A 280 -6.56 -7.99 7.52
CA PRO A 280 -5.93 -9.05 6.72
C PRO A 280 -4.95 -8.60 5.64
N LYS A 281 -5.11 -7.37 5.13
CA LYS A 281 -4.19 -6.79 4.14
C LYS A 281 -2.75 -6.67 4.63
N CYS A 282 -2.53 -6.59 5.94
CA CYS A 282 -1.18 -6.58 6.52
C CYS A 282 -0.54 -7.97 6.40
N ARG A 283 -1.31 -9.01 6.72
CA ARG A 283 -0.87 -10.40 6.54
C ARG A 283 -0.62 -10.75 5.08
N ASP A 284 -1.51 -10.33 4.18
CA ASP A 284 -1.36 -10.55 2.74
C ASP A 284 -0.04 -9.96 2.21
N PHE A 285 0.31 -8.75 2.64
CA PHE A 285 1.60 -8.16 2.31
C PHE A 285 2.78 -8.87 2.99
N ALA A 286 2.71 -9.17 4.28
CA ALA A 286 3.78 -9.87 4.98
C ALA A 286 4.11 -11.24 4.34
N LEU A 287 3.09 -11.99 3.93
CA LEU A 287 3.25 -13.22 3.16
C LEU A 287 3.93 -12.99 1.80
N SER A 288 3.70 -11.84 1.15
CA SER A 288 4.35 -11.51 -0.12
C SER A 288 5.85 -11.25 0.00
N ILE A 289 6.33 -10.90 1.21
CA ILE A 289 7.73 -10.59 1.49
C ILE A 289 8.41 -11.60 2.45
N ASP A 290 7.82 -12.79 2.61
CA ASP A 290 8.30 -13.86 3.51
C ASP A 290 8.46 -13.44 4.99
N ASP A 291 7.63 -12.52 5.49
CA ASP A 291 7.76 -11.88 6.82
C ASP A 291 6.54 -12.15 7.73
N GLU A 292 5.90 -13.32 7.60
CA GLU A 292 4.72 -13.66 8.42
C GLU A 292 5.03 -13.67 9.93
N GLY A 293 6.26 -14.05 10.31
CA GLY A 293 6.71 -14.08 11.70
C GLY A 293 6.71 -12.71 12.40
N ALA A 294 6.75 -11.62 11.64
CA ALA A 294 6.68 -10.25 12.16
C ALA A 294 5.27 -9.84 12.64
N LEU A 295 4.24 -10.62 12.33
CA LEU A 295 2.85 -10.24 12.59
C LEU A 295 2.42 -10.45 14.05
N ILE A 296 1.66 -9.48 14.55
CA ILE A 296 0.82 -9.59 15.74
C ILE A 296 -0.57 -9.10 15.36
N ARG A 297 -1.61 -9.92 15.51
CA ARG A 297 -2.98 -9.41 15.33
C ARG A 297 -3.34 -8.45 16.44
N THR A 298 -4.05 -7.37 16.11
CA THR A 298 -4.35 -6.32 17.09
C THR A 298 -5.28 -6.77 18.23
N ASP A 299 -6.06 -7.84 18.06
CA ASP A 299 -6.86 -8.46 19.12
C ASP A 299 -6.06 -9.42 20.03
N GLU A 300 -4.82 -9.73 19.66
CA GLU A 300 -3.91 -10.63 20.39
C GLU A 300 -2.68 -9.88 20.92
N VAL A 301 -2.59 -8.56 20.70
CA VAL A 301 -1.41 -7.77 21.05
C VAL A 301 -1.27 -7.65 22.57
N THR A 302 -0.04 -7.85 23.03
CA THR A 302 0.37 -7.58 24.42
C THR A 302 1.68 -6.81 24.42
N GLY A 303 1.90 -5.97 25.42
CA GLY A 303 3.15 -5.23 25.58
C GLY A 303 4.38 -6.16 25.55
N ALA A 304 4.34 -7.24 26.35
CA ALA A 304 5.42 -8.24 26.37
C ALA A 304 5.64 -8.90 25.00
N GLY A 305 4.57 -9.29 24.30
CA GLY A 305 4.69 -9.91 22.97
C GLY A 305 5.27 -8.98 21.90
N VAL A 306 5.10 -7.66 22.05
CA VAL A 306 5.74 -6.65 21.19
C VAL A 306 7.22 -6.51 21.56
N VAL A 307 7.56 -6.43 22.85
CA VAL A 307 8.95 -6.35 23.32
C VAL A 307 9.75 -7.55 22.82
N ASP A 308 9.23 -8.77 22.98
CA ASP A 308 9.91 -9.99 22.55
C ASP A 308 10.19 -9.99 21.06
N ARG A 309 9.22 -9.58 20.22
CA ARG A 309 9.41 -9.49 18.77
C ARG A 309 10.38 -8.39 18.37
N VAL A 310 10.35 -7.23 19.02
CA VAL A 310 11.30 -6.14 18.77
C VAL A 310 12.71 -6.59 19.06
N LEU A 311 12.94 -7.23 20.21
CA LEU A 311 14.26 -7.71 20.60
C LEU A 311 14.75 -8.87 19.71
N GLY A 312 13.86 -9.77 19.32
CA GLY A 312 14.15 -10.81 18.33
C GLY A 312 14.55 -10.21 16.98
N ALA A 313 13.81 -9.21 16.51
CA ALA A 313 14.10 -8.51 15.26
C ALA A 313 15.42 -7.74 15.30
N LEU A 314 15.78 -7.16 16.45
CA LEU A 314 17.08 -6.52 16.65
C LEU A 314 18.22 -7.55 16.65
N ALA A 315 18.02 -8.71 17.30
CA ALA A 315 19.02 -9.77 17.39
C ALA A 315 19.33 -10.41 16.02
N ASP A 316 18.32 -10.57 15.16
CA ASP A 316 18.44 -11.13 13.80
C ASP A 316 18.29 -10.07 12.68
N ALA A 317 18.64 -8.81 12.98
CA ALA A 317 18.40 -7.71 12.04
C ALA A 317 19.05 -7.93 10.66
N ALA A 318 20.24 -8.52 10.62
CA ALA A 318 20.94 -8.82 9.37
C ALA A 318 20.24 -9.89 8.53
N GLY A 319 19.75 -10.97 9.17
CA GLY A 319 19.01 -12.03 8.49
C GLY A 319 17.68 -11.52 7.93
N ILE A 320 16.93 -10.80 8.75
CA ILE A 320 15.64 -10.19 8.35
C ILE A 320 15.84 -9.21 7.19
N ARG A 321 16.86 -8.34 7.26
CA ARG A 321 17.20 -7.41 6.16
C ARG A 321 17.47 -8.15 4.86
N ALA A 322 18.29 -9.20 4.89
CA ALA A 322 18.63 -9.97 3.70
C ALA A 322 17.43 -10.68 3.06
N ILE A 323 16.58 -11.32 3.88
CA ILE A 323 15.35 -11.99 3.41
C ILE A 323 14.41 -10.96 2.78
N LYS A 324 14.17 -9.86 3.48
CA LYS A 324 13.29 -8.78 3.03
C LYS A 324 13.78 -8.15 1.73
N HIS A 325 15.07 -7.88 1.63
CA HIS A 325 15.69 -7.35 0.42
C HIS A 325 15.43 -8.23 -0.79
N ALA A 326 15.71 -9.53 -0.66
CA ALA A 326 15.51 -10.50 -1.72
C ALA A 326 14.03 -10.63 -2.10
N ALA A 327 13.11 -10.61 -1.14
CA ALA A 327 11.69 -10.70 -1.42
C ALA A 327 11.14 -9.45 -2.12
N VAL A 328 11.54 -8.26 -1.67
CA VAL A 328 11.20 -6.98 -2.31
C VAL A 328 11.75 -6.93 -3.75
N ASP A 329 12.98 -7.37 -3.99
CA ASP A 329 13.55 -7.41 -5.35
C ASP A 329 12.75 -8.31 -6.29
N ARG A 330 12.31 -9.48 -5.82
CA ARG A 330 11.44 -10.36 -6.62
C ARG A 330 10.14 -9.66 -7.01
N LEU A 331 9.49 -8.99 -6.06
CA LEU A 331 8.24 -8.25 -6.33
C LEU A 331 8.47 -7.07 -7.27
N ARG A 332 9.57 -6.31 -7.11
CA ARG A 332 9.94 -5.22 -8.03
C ARG A 332 10.11 -5.72 -9.47
N VAL A 333 10.75 -6.87 -9.67
CA VAL A 333 10.86 -7.48 -11.01
C VAL A 333 9.48 -7.77 -11.61
N GLN A 334 8.56 -8.32 -10.81
CA GLN A 334 7.19 -8.60 -11.27
C GLN A 334 6.43 -7.30 -11.61
N LEU A 335 6.50 -6.29 -10.75
CA LEU A 335 5.90 -4.98 -11.00
C LEU A 335 6.45 -4.33 -12.27
N HIS A 336 7.78 -4.32 -12.47
CA HIS A 336 8.37 -3.77 -13.68
C HIS A 336 7.96 -4.53 -14.95
N SER A 337 7.75 -5.84 -14.86
CA SER A 337 7.21 -6.65 -15.96
C SER A 337 5.78 -6.22 -16.32
N GLU A 338 4.90 -6.09 -15.33
CA GLU A 338 3.51 -5.65 -15.53
C GLU A 338 3.42 -4.24 -16.10
N TYR A 339 4.13 -3.29 -15.50
CA TYR A 339 4.17 -1.92 -16.02
C TYR A 339 4.86 -1.86 -17.39
N GLY A 340 5.80 -2.76 -17.69
CA GLY A 340 6.37 -2.93 -19.02
C GLY A 340 5.33 -3.36 -20.06
N ALA A 341 4.41 -4.25 -19.70
CA ALA A 341 3.29 -4.65 -20.56
C ALA A 341 2.33 -3.48 -20.80
N LEU A 342 1.98 -2.74 -19.76
CA LEU A 342 1.15 -1.53 -19.86
C LEU A 342 1.82 -0.45 -20.74
N ARG A 343 3.12 -0.20 -20.56
CA ARG A 343 3.87 0.76 -21.40
C ARG A 343 3.82 0.38 -22.87
N ARG A 344 4.01 -0.89 -23.21
CA ARG A 344 3.91 -1.38 -24.60
C ARG A 344 2.53 -1.16 -25.19
N GLN A 345 1.47 -1.40 -24.43
CA GLN A 345 0.10 -1.15 -24.89
C GLN A 345 -0.16 0.34 -25.11
N LEU A 346 0.37 1.19 -24.23
CA LEU A 346 0.24 2.64 -24.34
C LEU A 346 1.16 3.27 -25.42
N GLY A 347 2.03 2.48 -26.06
CA GLY A 347 2.98 2.97 -27.06
C GLY A 347 4.08 3.86 -26.48
N ILE A 348 4.40 3.68 -25.19
CA ILE A 348 5.47 4.40 -24.50
C ILE A 348 6.76 3.62 -24.74
N ALA A 349 7.76 4.24 -25.36
CA ALA A 349 9.07 3.63 -25.51
C ALA A 349 9.65 3.32 -24.12
N GLY A 350 10.25 2.14 -23.95
CA GLY A 350 10.92 1.78 -22.69
C GLY A 350 12.03 2.79 -22.40
N ALA A 351 12.02 3.33 -21.18
CA ALA A 351 13.13 4.12 -20.64
C ALA A 351 14.32 3.19 -20.34
#